data_AF-E8ZJN8-F1
#
_entry.id   AF-E8ZJN8-F1
#
_cell.length_a   1.000
_cell.length_b   1.000
_cell.length_c   1.000
_cell.angle_alpha   90.00
_cell.angle_beta   90.00
_cell.angle_gamma   90.00
#
_symmetry.space_group_name_H-M   'P 1'
#
loop_
_entity.id
_entity.type
_entity.pdbx_description
1 polymer ?
#
loop_
_entity_poly.entity_id
_entity_poly.type
_entity_poly.pdbx_seq_one_letter_code
_entity_poly.pdbx_strand_id
1 'polypeptide(L)'
;MPSKKLLVGTLTPVCALPALSPKKIEIKDYKIIVNYNGQADLLLSLQIPPDYYPYQFKKTALYDYLTDVDSYVITNDRTSHNKSQIKVRLQSRLDELLGKVKEFGPSLWNEDLYDSGLVFRNDQFWNNKRASVLFLEQFVADDYVNIEDSFDLIPIHKDLIVTNYRAARDPYTIFSEEVFKYFENSTSDNKDKDLASKFKTYVDNYDKESINSLYRFGKYIYFWNDLFKRHEQQFKDLGMEEWLSKEKEKETNGKRTFSLDNGKDGIIAKKYARVVFTDEESKKLEEWKSGWKSNYESTSYKLTHHPALEQTTIPGAAPLAEGSQKEVVVFLFQFAALLDKYSKSDNFKTEFNNDYRKSFMESALKNAKQMASNLKTRIKGIREYLQKIQVVDSSFDPEKGNNSNSKSLAIVTYPPSSYGAGEATIQSMSKFPFIYKDIGLKQVYPHNLSDHSHDMENDIFSVDDNGWWWKIGKSDLNSNNLVEFKNTADSLLILANPEDWSLLRDKNASAIKSLGGILKGNEEIDISNINQKGYKVSYNKYHLWNEGLRSPIALNLLLDSLVDILQKQYDPEFTVCGQDCQGSNGSNGSNGSNNKYTKAMDWGDYWSTHFINGTSVTS
;
A
#
# COMPACT_ATOMS: atom_id res chain seq x y z
N MET A 1 3.89 -54.94 62.52
CA MET A 1 2.96 -55.02 61.37
C MET A 1 2.40 -53.63 61.09
N PRO A 2 2.23 -53.16 59.85
CA PRO A 2 3.30 -52.82 58.89
C PRO A 2 3.31 -51.33 58.43
N SER A 3 4.53 -50.86 58.14
CA SER A 3 5.03 -49.91 57.12
C SER A 3 4.33 -48.57 56.81
N LYS A 4 5.13 -47.49 56.70
CA LYS A 4 5.51 -46.87 55.40
C LYS A 4 6.56 -45.75 55.52
N LYS A 5 7.67 -45.98 54.78
CA LYS A 5 8.42 -45.08 53.89
C LYS A 5 8.94 -43.71 54.38
N LEU A 6 10.27 -43.71 54.58
CA LEU A 6 11.32 -42.82 54.04
C LEU A 6 10.87 -41.50 53.37
N LEU A 7 11.35 -40.38 53.92
CA LEU A 7 11.47 -39.09 53.24
C LEU A 7 12.92 -38.62 53.37
N VAL A 8 13.65 -38.66 52.26
CA VAL A 8 15.00 -38.09 52.14
C VAL A 8 14.83 -36.64 51.75
N GLY A 9 15.23 -35.72 52.63
CA GLY A 9 15.34 -34.29 52.35
C GLY A 9 16.70 -33.82 52.84
N THR A 10 17.71 -33.89 51.98
CA THR A 10 19.04 -33.32 52.23
C THR A 10 18.95 -31.79 52.15
N LEU A 11 19.28 -31.17 53.28
CA LEU A 11 19.47 -29.73 53.47
C LEU A 11 20.49 -29.17 52.46
N THR A 12 20.09 -28.19 51.65
CA THR A 12 20.99 -27.25 50.98
C THR A 12 20.87 -25.87 51.63
N PRO A 13 21.98 -25.14 51.82
CA PRO A 13 22.00 -23.86 52.51
C PRO A 13 21.35 -22.78 51.65
N VAL A 14 20.43 -22.03 52.26
CA VAL A 14 19.80 -20.83 51.69
C VAL A 14 20.88 -19.75 51.56
N CYS A 15 21.46 -19.61 50.37
CA CYS A 15 22.06 -18.34 49.97
C CYS A 15 20.93 -17.35 49.76
N ALA A 16 20.79 -16.39 50.67
CA ALA A 16 19.91 -15.26 50.49
C ALA A 16 20.37 -14.47 49.24
N LEU A 17 19.63 -14.63 48.14
CA LEU A 17 19.70 -13.71 47.02
C LEU A 17 19.39 -12.31 47.55
N PRO A 18 20.19 -11.27 47.22
CA PRO A 18 19.77 -9.91 47.50
C PRO A 18 18.44 -9.71 46.79
N ALA A 19 17.42 -9.27 47.52
CA ALA A 19 16.14 -8.89 46.96
C ALA A 19 16.40 -7.82 45.89
N LEU A 20 16.38 -8.24 44.61
CA LEU A 20 16.25 -7.34 43.48
C LEU A 20 14.92 -6.64 43.68
N SER A 21 14.97 -5.44 44.27
CA SER A 21 13.84 -4.54 44.27
C SER A 21 13.43 -4.38 42.81
N PRO A 22 12.16 -4.61 42.43
CA PRO A 22 11.75 -4.39 41.05
C PRO A 22 12.15 -2.97 40.68
N LYS A 23 13.02 -2.83 39.66
CA LYS A 23 13.34 -1.52 39.08
C LYS A 23 12.00 -0.87 38.78
N LYS A 24 11.70 0.27 39.42
CA LYS A 24 10.53 1.07 39.04
C LYS A 24 10.63 1.30 37.54
N ILE A 25 9.68 0.76 36.80
CA ILE A 25 9.61 0.94 35.36
C ILE A 25 9.37 2.44 35.14
N GLU A 26 10.36 3.12 34.58
CA GLU A 26 10.23 4.54 34.25
C GLU A 26 9.23 4.69 33.10
N ILE A 27 8.14 5.42 33.36
CA ILE A 27 7.14 5.72 32.34
C ILE A 27 7.68 6.85 31.47
N LYS A 28 7.81 6.59 30.16
CA LYS A 28 8.21 7.58 29.16
C LYS A 28 6.98 8.29 28.58
N ASP A 29 7.02 9.62 28.57
CA ASP A 29 5.94 10.47 28.11
C ASP A 29 6.12 10.98 26.66
N TYR A 30 5.11 10.71 25.85
CA TYR A 30 5.01 11.09 24.45
C TYR A 30 3.74 11.93 24.25
N LYS A 31 3.77 12.83 23.27
CA LYS A 31 2.59 13.54 22.79
C LYS A 31 1.84 12.71 21.76
N ILE A 32 2.56 12.21 20.76
CA ILE A 32 2.03 11.36 19.69
C ILE A 32 2.84 10.06 19.64
N ILE A 33 2.15 8.94 19.80
CA ILE A 33 2.68 7.60 19.52
C ILE A 33 1.92 7.02 18.33
N VAL A 34 2.65 6.34 17.44
CA VAL A 34 2.07 5.48 16.40
C VAL A 34 2.65 4.07 16.53
N ASN A 35 1.89 3.05 16.16
CA ASN A 35 2.32 1.65 16.24
C ASN A 35 2.81 1.06 14.90
N TYR A 36 2.59 1.76 13.79
CA TYR A 36 2.95 1.33 12.46
C TYR A 36 3.74 2.38 11.66
N ASN A 37 4.74 1.94 10.88
CA ASN A 37 5.61 2.84 10.12
C ASN A 37 4.85 3.60 9.02
N GLY A 38 3.83 2.97 8.40
CA GLY A 38 2.98 3.66 7.42
C GLY A 38 2.24 4.86 8.00
N GLN A 39 1.81 4.81 9.26
CA GLN A 39 1.21 5.97 9.95
C GLN A 39 2.26 7.07 10.17
N ALA A 40 3.47 6.68 10.58
CA ALA A 40 4.57 7.60 10.83
C ALA A 40 4.95 8.36 9.53
N ASP A 41 4.97 7.67 8.39
CA ASP A 41 5.28 8.28 7.09
C ASP A 41 4.20 9.23 6.60
N LEU A 42 2.92 8.93 6.85
CA LEU A 42 1.82 9.85 6.57
C LEU A 42 1.90 11.11 7.44
N LEU A 43 2.18 10.92 8.73
CA LEU A 43 2.39 11.99 9.69
C LEU A 43 3.56 12.89 9.28
N LEU A 44 4.68 12.29 8.87
CA LEU A 44 5.82 13.02 8.30
C LEU A 44 5.42 13.78 7.04
N SER A 45 4.68 13.14 6.13
CA SER A 45 4.18 13.78 4.90
C SER A 45 3.27 14.98 5.20
N LEU A 46 2.52 14.94 6.30
CA LEU A 46 1.70 16.04 6.82
C LEU A 46 2.47 17.05 7.68
N GLN A 47 3.78 16.86 7.86
CA GLN A 47 4.68 17.68 8.69
C GLN A 47 4.38 17.62 10.21
N ILE A 48 3.82 16.50 10.67
CA ILE A 48 3.46 16.23 12.06
C ILE A 48 4.33 15.04 12.55
N PRO A 49 5.61 15.22 12.89
CA PRO A 49 6.44 14.09 13.28
C PRO A 49 5.91 13.47 14.60
N PRO A 50 5.77 12.13 14.66
CA PRO A 50 5.42 11.47 15.91
C PRO A 50 6.60 11.54 16.89
N ASP A 51 6.34 11.42 18.19
CA ASP A 51 7.45 11.35 19.15
C ASP A 51 8.06 9.94 19.19
N TYR A 52 7.29 8.91 18.82
CA TYR A 52 7.74 7.54 18.66
C TYR A 52 7.57 7.09 17.21
N TYR A 53 8.65 6.65 16.57
CA TYR A 53 8.64 6.13 15.20
C TYR A 53 8.96 4.61 15.21
N PRO A 54 8.01 3.74 14.85
CA PRO A 54 8.25 2.31 14.74
C PRO A 54 9.03 1.98 13.46
N TYR A 55 10.05 1.13 13.55
CA TYR A 55 10.66 0.49 12.41
C TYR A 55 9.72 -0.56 11.82
N GLN A 56 9.90 -0.84 10.53
CA GLN A 56 9.26 -1.98 9.91
C GLN A 56 9.86 -3.29 10.43
N PHE A 57 9.05 -4.35 10.43
CA PHE A 57 9.40 -5.71 10.84
C PHE A 57 10.85 -6.11 10.49
N LYS A 58 11.63 -6.52 11.50
CA LYS A 58 13.04 -6.97 11.39
C LYS A 58 14.03 -5.91 10.86
N LYS A 59 13.67 -4.63 10.80
CA LYS A 59 14.57 -3.52 10.46
C LYS A 59 14.99 -2.77 11.71
N THR A 60 16.21 -2.28 11.70
CA THR A 60 16.81 -1.49 12.79
C THR A 60 17.10 -0.04 12.37
N ALA A 61 16.72 0.33 11.15
CA ALA A 61 16.95 1.64 10.56
C ALA A 61 15.77 2.04 9.68
N LEU A 62 15.65 3.35 9.45
CA LEU A 62 14.70 3.93 8.50
C LEU A 62 15.07 3.53 7.07
N TYR A 63 14.07 3.57 6.18
CA TYR A 63 14.31 3.36 4.76
C TYR A 63 15.06 4.52 4.11
N ASP A 64 15.94 4.20 3.17
CA ASP A 64 16.72 5.17 2.39
C ASP A 64 15.85 6.23 1.69
N TYR A 65 14.58 5.95 1.38
CA TYR A 65 13.67 6.95 0.80
C TYR A 65 13.28 8.07 1.78
N LEU A 66 13.74 8.01 3.04
CA LEU A 66 13.64 9.07 4.05
C LEU A 66 15.01 9.62 4.47
N THR A 67 16.09 8.84 4.34
CA THR A 67 17.43 9.18 4.88
C THR A 67 18.51 9.41 3.82
N ASP A 68 18.27 9.00 2.58
CA ASP A 68 19.13 9.22 1.40
C ASP A 68 18.26 9.57 0.20
N VAL A 69 17.39 10.56 0.38
CA VAL A 69 16.41 10.98 -0.62
C VAL A 69 17.06 11.55 -1.87
N ASP A 70 18.26 12.10 -1.72
CA ASP A 70 19.07 12.57 -2.83
C ASP A 70 19.45 11.45 -3.80
N SER A 71 19.54 10.19 -3.38
CA SER A 71 19.74 9.08 -4.32
C SER A 71 18.51 8.79 -5.20
N TYR A 72 17.32 9.26 -4.82
CA TYR A 72 16.04 8.93 -5.46
C TYR A 72 15.40 10.08 -6.22
N VAL A 73 15.60 11.34 -5.80
CA VAL A 73 15.02 12.49 -6.50
C VAL A 73 15.75 12.69 -7.82
N ILE A 74 15.02 12.50 -8.93
CA ILE A 74 15.59 12.65 -10.28
C ILE A 74 15.42 14.09 -10.77
N THR A 75 16.54 14.72 -11.12
CA THR A 75 16.61 16.05 -11.72
C THR A 75 17.62 16.10 -12.85
N ASN A 76 17.32 16.88 -13.89
CA ASN A 76 18.22 17.19 -14.99
C ASN A 76 17.92 18.59 -15.55
N ASP A 77 18.62 18.99 -16.61
CA ASP A 77 18.47 20.26 -17.32
C ASP A 77 17.06 20.50 -17.91
N ARG A 78 16.20 19.48 -17.93
CA ARG A 78 14.83 19.53 -18.44
C ARG A 78 13.76 19.52 -17.35
N THR A 79 14.15 19.42 -16.07
CA THR A 79 13.25 19.53 -14.93
C THR A 79 12.97 20.99 -14.53
N SER A 80 11.84 21.25 -13.85
CA SER A 80 11.47 22.61 -13.45
C SER A 80 12.38 23.15 -12.34
N HIS A 81 12.38 24.47 -12.17
CA HIS A 81 13.02 25.09 -11.01
C HIS A 81 12.44 24.58 -9.69
N ASN A 82 11.11 24.45 -9.59
CA ASN A 82 10.44 23.91 -8.40
C ASN A 82 10.93 22.49 -8.08
N LYS A 83 11.06 21.63 -9.10
CA LYS A 83 11.60 20.28 -8.95
C LYS A 83 13.06 20.29 -8.49
N SER A 84 13.87 21.21 -9.01
CA SER A 84 15.26 21.41 -8.58
C SER A 84 15.34 21.88 -7.11
N GLN A 85 14.42 22.73 -6.65
CA GLN A 85 14.36 23.13 -5.24
C GLN A 85 14.02 21.98 -4.31
N ILE A 86 13.12 21.07 -4.73
CA ILE A 86 12.84 19.84 -3.98
C ILE A 86 14.11 19.03 -3.80
N LYS A 87 14.88 18.81 -4.87
CA LYS A 87 16.17 18.08 -4.80
C LYS A 87 17.13 18.69 -3.78
N VAL A 88 17.20 20.02 -3.70
CA VAL A 88 18.14 20.70 -2.80
C VAL A 88 17.68 20.69 -1.33
N ARG A 89 16.36 20.70 -1.07
CA ARG A 89 15.82 20.97 0.28
C ARG A 89 15.14 19.77 0.94
N LEU A 90 14.76 18.74 0.20
CA LEU A 90 13.94 17.64 0.72
C LEU A 90 14.63 16.87 1.84
N GLN A 91 15.91 16.48 1.67
CA GLN A 91 16.64 15.77 2.72
C GLN A 91 16.74 16.61 4.00
N SER A 92 17.16 17.89 3.88
CA SER A 92 17.26 18.77 5.04
C SER A 92 15.92 18.96 5.77
N ARG A 93 14.81 19.01 5.04
CA ARG A 93 13.48 19.11 5.65
C ARG A 93 13.10 17.83 6.39
N LEU A 94 13.41 16.66 5.81
CA LEU A 94 13.17 15.37 6.46
C LEU A 94 14.04 15.23 7.72
N ASP A 95 15.31 15.64 7.66
CA ASP A 95 16.21 15.64 8.81
C ASP A 95 15.67 16.54 9.94
N GLU A 96 15.09 17.70 9.62
CA GLU A 96 14.46 18.57 10.61
C GLU A 96 13.24 17.91 11.28
N LEU A 97 12.41 17.20 10.51
CA LEU A 97 11.23 16.51 11.03
C LEU A 97 11.62 15.27 11.86
N LEU A 98 12.52 14.45 11.34
CA LEU A 98 13.04 13.25 11.99
C LEU A 98 13.85 13.60 13.25
N GLY A 99 14.56 14.72 13.25
CA GLY A 99 15.27 15.24 14.42
C GLY A 99 14.35 15.65 15.59
N LYS A 100 13.03 15.72 15.37
CA LYS A 100 12.02 15.96 16.42
C LYS A 100 11.41 14.67 16.97
N VAL A 101 11.71 13.51 16.37
CA VAL A 101 11.32 12.19 16.89
C VAL A 101 12.17 11.91 18.13
N LYS A 102 11.53 11.50 19.24
CA LYS A 102 12.24 11.24 20.51
C LYS A 102 12.84 9.85 20.56
N GLU A 103 12.13 8.87 20.01
CA GLU A 103 12.53 7.46 20.05
C GLU A 103 12.15 6.76 18.75
N PHE A 104 13.10 5.99 18.22
CA PHE A 104 12.89 5.02 17.15
C PHE A 104 13.00 3.62 17.76
N GLY A 105 12.12 2.70 17.37
CA GLY A 105 12.10 1.37 17.98
C GLY A 105 11.24 0.37 17.24
N PRO A 106 11.06 -0.85 17.78
CA PRO A 106 10.25 -1.89 17.15
C PRO A 106 8.76 -1.51 17.03
N SER A 107 8.03 -2.21 16.18
CA SER A 107 6.58 -2.05 16.07
C SER A 107 5.84 -2.58 17.31
N LEU A 108 4.53 -2.36 17.40
CA LEU A 108 3.70 -2.94 18.48
C LEU A 108 3.63 -4.47 18.41
N TRP A 109 3.63 -5.01 17.20
CA TRP A 109 3.51 -6.44 16.94
C TRP A 109 4.87 -7.12 17.08
N ASN A 110 4.87 -8.33 17.65
CA ASN A 110 6.09 -9.12 17.83
C ASN A 110 6.70 -9.54 16.49
N GLU A 111 8.00 -9.28 16.33
CA GLU A 111 8.76 -9.48 15.10
C GLU A 111 9.15 -10.96 14.83
N ASP A 112 8.93 -11.85 15.81
CA ASP A 112 9.32 -13.26 15.75
C ASP A 112 8.14 -14.22 15.51
N LEU A 113 6.90 -13.73 15.56
CA LEU A 113 5.69 -14.54 15.43
C LEU A 113 4.95 -14.15 14.14
N TYR A 114 4.71 -15.13 13.27
CA TYR A 114 3.86 -14.97 12.08
C TYR A 114 2.36 -14.90 12.42
N ASP A 115 2.01 -15.06 13.70
CA ASP A 115 0.65 -14.83 14.17
C ASP A 115 0.44 -13.33 14.45
N SER A 116 -0.34 -12.69 13.59
CA SER A 116 -0.67 -11.27 13.63
C SER A 116 -1.76 -10.98 14.66
N GLY A 117 -1.66 -9.84 15.36
CA GLY A 117 -2.71 -9.33 16.25
C GLY A 117 -2.16 -8.73 17.54
N LEU A 118 -3.01 -8.03 18.30
CA LEU A 118 -2.64 -7.45 19.60
C LEU A 118 -2.29 -8.52 20.66
N VAL A 119 -2.68 -9.78 20.44
CA VAL A 119 -2.36 -10.92 21.32
C VAL A 119 -0.86 -11.25 21.34
N PHE A 120 -0.13 -10.95 20.27
CA PHE A 120 1.30 -11.25 20.15
C PHE A 120 2.14 -9.99 20.33
N ARG A 121 1.84 -9.18 21.35
CA ARG A 121 2.56 -7.93 21.63
C ARG A 121 3.94 -8.16 22.23
N ASN A 122 4.86 -7.23 21.96
CA ASN A 122 6.08 -7.09 22.78
C ASN A 122 5.77 -6.41 24.13
N ASP A 123 5.28 -7.19 25.10
CA ASP A 123 4.81 -6.70 26.41
C ASP A 123 5.87 -5.90 27.19
N GLN A 124 7.14 -6.29 27.11
CA GLN A 124 8.21 -5.62 27.85
C GLN A 124 8.50 -4.21 27.32
N PHE A 125 8.25 -3.96 26.04
CA PHE A 125 8.62 -2.70 25.40
C PHE A 125 7.54 -1.63 25.46
N TRP A 126 6.25 -2.00 25.47
CA TRP A 126 5.15 -1.03 25.34
C TRP A 126 4.50 -0.62 26.67
N ASN A 127 4.61 -1.45 27.71
CA ASN A 127 4.01 -1.19 29.03
C ASN A 127 4.57 0.05 29.77
N ASN A 128 5.72 0.58 29.34
CA ASN A 128 6.35 1.75 29.96
C ASN A 128 6.13 3.05 29.19
N LYS A 129 5.23 3.07 28.19
CA LYS A 129 4.99 4.25 27.35
C LYS A 129 3.62 4.85 27.65
N ARG A 130 3.56 6.18 27.70
CA ARG A 130 2.33 6.96 27.83
C ARG A 130 2.25 8.03 26.76
N ALA A 131 1.09 8.23 26.16
CA ALA A 131 0.84 9.21 25.11
C ALA A 131 -0.27 10.20 25.47
N SER A 132 -0.22 11.43 24.95
CA SER A 132 -1.45 12.24 24.83
C SER A 132 -2.37 11.62 23.78
N VAL A 133 -1.84 11.30 22.60
CA VAL A 133 -2.57 10.67 21.50
C VAL A 133 -1.86 9.41 21.05
N LEU A 134 -2.60 8.30 21.02
CA LEU A 134 -2.16 7.06 20.41
C LEU A 134 -2.87 6.89 19.07
N PHE A 135 -2.10 6.81 17.99
CA PHE A 135 -2.60 6.30 16.72
C PHE A 135 -2.39 4.79 16.71
N LEU A 136 -3.50 4.06 16.64
CA LEU A 136 -3.51 2.62 16.58
C LEU A 136 -3.93 2.20 15.18
N GLU A 137 -2.99 1.69 14.41
CA GLU A 137 -3.27 0.93 13.21
C GLU A 137 -3.88 -0.38 13.68
N GLN A 138 -5.18 -0.51 13.49
CA GLN A 138 -5.93 -1.71 13.81
C GLN A 138 -6.03 -2.55 12.55
N PHE A 139 -5.84 -3.85 12.67
CA PHE A 139 -6.28 -4.75 11.62
C PHE A 139 -7.79 -4.94 11.82
N VAL A 140 -8.66 -4.68 10.82
CA VAL A 140 -10.13 -4.89 10.96
C VAL A 140 -10.48 -6.32 11.44
N ALA A 141 -9.51 -7.24 11.31
CA ALA A 141 -9.54 -8.60 11.79
C ALA A 141 -8.51 -8.90 12.91
N ASP A 142 -8.22 -7.92 13.78
CA ASP A 142 -7.52 -8.15 15.04
C ASP A 142 -8.33 -9.09 15.95
N ASP A 143 -7.66 -9.69 16.93
CA ASP A 143 -8.21 -10.65 17.90
C ASP A 143 -9.39 -10.12 18.74
N TYR A 144 -9.63 -8.80 18.70
CA TYR A 144 -10.60 -8.11 19.55
C TYR A 144 -11.74 -7.50 18.73
N VAL A 145 -12.94 -8.06 18.92
CA VAL A 145 -14.20 -7.61 18.29
C VAL A 145 -14.56 -6.18 18.68
N ASN A 146 -14.18 -5.79 19.91
CA ASN A 146 -14.26 -4.44 20.44
C ASN A 146 -12.86 -4.00 20.88
N ILE A 147 -12.38 -2.86 20.38
CA ILE A 147 -11.04 -2.38 20.69
C ILE A 147 -10.84 -2.06 22.17
N GLU A 148 -11.93 -1.73 22.87
CA GLU A 148 -11.95 -1.47 24.32
C GLU A 148 -11.46 -2.69 25.13
N ASP A 149 -11.68 -3.90 24.61
CA ASP A 149 -11.23 -5.15 25.23
C ASP A 149 -9.70 -5.32 25.16
N SER A 150 -9.03 -4.51 24.35
CA SER A 150 -7.57 -4.50 24.17
C SER A 150 -6.88 -3.32 24.86
N PHE A 151 -7.61 -2.48 25.62
CA PHE A 151 -7.05 -1.27 26.24
C PHE A 151 -5.93 -1.57 27.24
N ASP A 152 -5.98 -2.70 27.92
CA ASP A 152 -4.91 -3.17 28.81
C ASP A 152 -3.65 -3.63 28.03
N LEU A 153 -3.77 -3.83 26.72
CA LEU A 153 -2.69 -4.26 25.81
C LEU A 153 -2.09 -3.12 25.00
N ILE A 154 -2.61 -1.90 25.05
CA ILE A 154 -2.05 -0.76 24.32
C ILE A 154 -1.43 0.26 25.29
N PRO A 155 -0.49 1.11 24.84
CA PRO A 155 0.12 2.12 25.70
C PRO A 155 -0.93 3.00 26.38
N ILE A 156 -0.63 3.47 27.60
CA ILE A 156 -1.52 4.39 28.33
C ILE A 156 -1.69 5.66 27.47
N HIS A 157 -2.93 6.08 27.22
CA HIS A 157 -3.21 7.23 26.35
C HIS A 157 -4.39 8.07 26.88
N LYS A 158 -4.46 9.35 26.48
CA LYS A 158 -5.64 10.18 26.76
C LYS A 158 -6.67 10.05 25.64
N ASP A 159 -6.21 10.10 24.40
CA ASP A 159 -7.02 9.97 23.20
C ASP A 159 -6.51 8.81 22.33
N LEU A 160 -7.43 8.05 21.76
CA LEU A 160 -7.17 6.98 20.81
C LEU A 160 -7.69 7.39 19.44
N ILE A 161 -6.84 7.29 18.42
CA ILE A 161 -7.22 7.44 17.02
C ILE A 161 -6.95 6.11 16.33
N VAL A 162 -8.02 5.40 15.98
CA VAL A 162 -7.92 4.15 15.23
C VAL A 162 -7.79 4.46 13.75
N THR A 163 -6.75 3.93 13.11
CA THR A 163 -6.53 4.02 11.67
C THR A 163 -6.54 2.64 11.06
N ASN A 164 -6.77 2.62 9.74
CA ASN A 164 -6.82 1.37 9.01
C ASN A 164 -6.37 1.53 7.56
N TYR A 165 -5.07 1.36 7.33
CA TYR A 165 -4.47 1.28 5.99
C TYR A 165 -5.14 0.20 5.16
N ARG A 166 -5.51 -0.93 5.76
CA ARG A 166 -6.14 -2.04 5.02
C ARG A 166 -7.55 -1.69 4.57
N ALA A 167 -8.21 -0.81 5.31
CA ALA A 167 -9.45 -0.20 4.90
C ALA A 167 -9.22 1.09 4.11
N ALA A 168 -8.05 1.35 3.53
CA ALA A 168 -7.87 2.46 2.59
C ALA A 168 -8.33 2.14 1.16
N ARG A 169 -9.26 1.19 1.01
CA ARG A 169 -9.67 0.62 -0.29
C ARG A 169 -11.05 1.11 -0.71
N ASP A 170 -11.47 0.79 -1.92
CA ASP A 170 -12.88 0.93 -2.26
C ASP A 170 -13.69 -0.06 -1.38
N PRO A 171 -14.67 0.39 -0.59
CA PRO A 171 -15.42 -0.50 0.30
C PRO A 171 -16.30 -1.50 -0.45
N TYR A 172 -16.80 -1.18 -1.64
CA TYR A 172 -17.92 -1.90 -2.26
C TYR A 172 -17.49 -3.13 -3.08
N THR A 173 -16.29 -3.61 -2.83
CA THR A 173 -15.54 -4.39 -3.81
C THR A 173 -15.90 -5.87 -3.85
N ILE A 174 -16.31 -6.40 -2.71
CA ILE A 174 -16.80 -7.77 -2.55
C ILE A 174 -18.33 -7.76 -2.52
N PHE A 175 -18.89 -6.83 -1.75
CA PHE A 175 -20.32 -6.63 -1.55
C PHE A 175 -20.72 -5.25 -2.05
N SER A 176 -21.91 -5.15 -2.64
CA SER A 176 -22.43 -3.93 -3.26
C SER A 176 -22.66 -2.81 -2.24
N GLU A 177 -22.70 -1.56 -2.72
CA GLU A 177 -23.05 -0.39 -1.92
C GLU A 177 -24.41 -0.58 -1.22
N GLU A 178 -25.33 -1.31 -1.85
CA GLU A 178 -26.61 -1.73 -1.28
C GLU A 178 -26.47 -2.57 -0.01
N VAL A 179 -25.51 -3.51 0.04
CA VAL A 179 -25.23 -4.30 1.25
C VAL A 179 -24.73 -3.40 2.37
N PHE A 180 -23.83 -2.46 2.08
CA PHE A 180 -23.33 -1.49 3.07
C PHE A 180 -24.46 -0.62 3.62
N LYS A 181 -25.32 -0.07 2.75
CA LYS A 181 -26.49 0.73 3.15
C LYS A 181 -27.46 -0.07 4.03
N TYR A 182 -27.64 -1.36 3.76
CA TYR A 182 -28.48 -2.22 4.60
C TYR A 182 -27.88 -2.43 6.00
N PHE A 183 -26.55 -2.60 6.11
CA PHE A 183 -25.87 -2.68 7.40
C PHE A 183 -26.01 -1.40 8.23
N GLU A 184 -26.10 -0.24 7.58
CA GLU A 184 -26.38 1.04 8.24
C GLU A 184 -27.86 1.19 8.61
N ASN A 185 -28.76 0.84 7.70
CA ASN A 185 -30.20 0.93 7.89
C ASN A 185 -30.94 -0.27 7.27
N SER A 186 -31.35 -1.20 8.13
CA SER A 186 -32.04 -2.45 7.77
C SER A 186 -33.38 -2.26 7.04
N THR A 187 -33.91 -1.04 6.91
CA THR A 187 -35.14 -0.76 6.17
C THR A 187 -34.91 -0.39 4.70
N SER A 188 -33.67 -0.38 4.20
CA SER A 188 -33.40 -0.05 2.80
C SER A 188 -33.98 -1.10 1.85
N ASP A 189 -34.92 -0.71 0.99
CA ASP A 189 -35.41 -1.57 -0.10
C ASP A 189 -34.37 -1.57 -1.24
N ASN A 190 -33.66 -2.68 -1.39
CA ASN A 190 -32.61 -2.86 -2.37
C ASN A 190 -32.65 -4.27 -2.99
N LYS A 191 -31.99 -4.48 -4.13
CA LYS A 191 -32.02 -5.78 -4.85
C LYS A 191 -31.23 -6.89 -4.15
N ASP A 192 -30.36 -6.53 -3.20
CA ASP A 192 -29.52 -7.44 -2.43
C ASP A 192 -30.02 -7.65 -1.00
N LYS A 193 -31.30 -7.33 -0.72
CA LYS A 193 -31.85 -7.30 0.64
C LYS A 193 -31.77 -8.66 1.34
N ASP A 194 -32.03 -9.74 0.62
CA ASP A 194 -31.96 -11.10 1.17
C ASP A 194 -30.52 -11.46 1.55
N LEU A 195 -29.56 -11.21 0.65
CA LEU A 195 -28.13 -11.38 0.92
C LEU A 195 -27.70 -10.53 2.13
N ALA A 196 -28.00 -9.23 2.11
CA ALA A 196 -27.55 -8.29 3.12
C ALA A 196 -28.17 -8.59 4.50
N SER A 197 -29.44 -9.00 4.55
CA SER A 197 -30.12 -9.37 5.80
C SER A 197 -29.56 -10.64 6.41
N LYS A 198 -29.37 -11.70 5.61
CA LYS A 198 -28.77 -12.97 6.06
C LYS A 198 -27.32 -12.75 6.47
N PHE A 199 -26.57 -11.94 5.72
CA PHE A 199 -25.18 -11.65 6.03
C PHE A 199 -25.05 -10.84 7.32
N LYS A 200 -25.83 -9.77 7.50
CA LYS A 200 -25.85 -9.00 8.74
C LYS A 200 -26.23 -9.89 9.93
N THR A 201 -27.26 -10.71 9.79
CA THR A 201 -27.69 -11.67 10.83
C THR A 201 -26.58 -12.66 11.17
N TYR A 202 -25.83 -13.13 10.18
CA TYR A 202 -24.70 -14.01 10.40
C TYR A 202 -23.57 -13.34 11.20
N VAL A 203 -23.25 -12.08 10.87
CA VAL A 203 -22.21 -11.31 11.57
C VAL A 203 -22.63 -11.01 13.00
N ASP A 204 -23.89 -10.60 13.20
CA ASP A 204 -24.42 -10.23 14.52
C ASP A 204 -24.51 -11.43 15.48
N ASN A 205 -24.68 -12.65 14.95
CA ASN A 205 -24.77 -13.89 15.74
C ASN A 205 -23.50 -14.74 15.62
N TYR A 206 -22.38 -14.18 15.17
CA TYR A 206 -21.15 -14.95 15.01
C TYR A 206 -20.52 -15.25 16.37
N ASP A 207 -20.50 -16.53 16.75
CA ASP A 207 -20.06 -17.03 18.06
C ASP A 207 -18.89 -18.03 17.97
N LYS A 208 -18.33 -18.22 16.77
CA LYS A 208 -17.25 -19.19 16.56
C LYS A 208 -15.95 -18.72 17.20
N GLU A 209 -15.19 -19.67 17.76
CA GLU A 209 -13.86 -19.44 18.32
C GLU A 209 -12.82 -18.98 17.29
N SER A 210 -13.00 -19.32 16.00
CA SER A 210 -12.12 -18.90 14.91
C SER A 210 -12.81 -17.92 13.98
N ILE A 211 -12.15 -16.81 13.65
CA ILE A 211 -12.66 -15.73 12.80
C ILE A 211 -12.43 -16.05 11.31
N ASN A 212 -13.50 -16.20 10.53
CA ASN A 212 -13.44 -16.46 9.08
C ASN A 212 -13.59 -15.20 8.20
N SER A 213 -13.43 -15.34 6.88
CA SER A 213 -13.49 -14.24 5.91
C SER A 213 -14.84 -13.52 5.90
N LEU A 214 -15.95 -14.26 5.95
CA LEU A 214 -17.29 -13.65 5.97
C LEU A 214 -17.47 -12.71 7.16
N TYR A 215 -17.11 -13.13 8.37
CA TYR A 215 -17.21 -12.27 9.55
C TYR A 215 -16.34 -11.01 9.43
N ARG A 216 -15.10 -11.16 8.94
CA ARG A 216 -14.17 -10.05 8.71
C ARG A 216 -14.76 -9.01 7.76
N PHE A 217 -15.40 -9.44 6.66
CA PHE A 217 -16.09 -8.53 5.76
C PHE A 217 -17.29 -7.82 6.41
N GLY A 218 -18.01 -8.50 7.29
CA GLY A 218 -19.06 -7.87 8.08
C GLY A 218 -18.54 -6.73 8.96
N LYS A 219 -17.44 -6.97 9.68
CA LYS A 219 -16.76 -5.96 10.50
C LYS A 219 -16.19 -4.82 9.66
N TYR A 220 -15.68 -5.13 8.47
CA TYR A 220 -15.23 -4.14 7.50
C TYR A 220 -16.35 -3.20 7.04
N ILE A 221 -17.54 -3.75 6.79
CA ILE A 221 -18.72 -2.94 6.45
C ILE A 221 -19.09 -2.01 7.61
N TYR A 222 -19.09 -2.53 8.85
CA TYR A 222 -19.36 -1.70 10.03
C TYR A 222 -18.36 -0.57 10.22
N PHE A 223 -17.06 -0.87 10.06
CA PHE A 223 -16.00 0.13 10.13
C PHE A 223 -16.23 1.26 9.12
N TRP A 224 -16.48 0.94 7.85
CA TRP A 224 -16.69 1.93 6.81
C TRP A 224 -17.95 2.76 7.03
N ASN A 225 -19.06 2.14 7.41
CA ASN A 225 -20.30 2.86 7.70
C ASN A 225 -20.09 3.85 8.85
N ASP A 226 -19.42 3.45 9.94
CA ASP A 226 -19.10 4.35 11.05
C ASP A 226 -18.15 5.48 10.61
N LEU A 227 -17.11 5.15 9.85
CA LEU A 227 -16.12 6.10 9.35
C LEU A 227 -16.76 7.17 8.45
N PHE A 228 -17.54 6.79 7.44
CA PHE A 228 -18.25 7.73 6.56
C PHE A 228 -19.25 8.59 7.34
N LYS A 229 -20.04 7.98 8.22
CA LYS A 229 -21.01 8.70 9.04
C LYS A 229 -20.36 9.74 9.95
N ARG A 230 -19.20 9.43 10.53
CA ARG A 230 -18.50 10.31 11.48
C ARG A 230 -17.69 11.42 10.81
N HIS A 231 -17.38 11.29 9.52
CA HIS A 231 -16.44 12.14 8.79
C HIS A 231 -16.96 12.59 7.41
N GLU A 232 -18.27 12.56 7.19
CA GLU A 232 -18.92 12.85 5.90
C GLU A 232 -18.45 14.18 5.29
N GLN A 233 -18.46 15.25 6.08
CA GLN A 233 -18.06 16.58 5.62
C GLN A 233 -16.57 16.62 5.25
N GLN A 234 -15.69 16.03 6.06
CA GLN A 234 -14.26 15.95 5.77
C GLN A 234 -14.00 15.21 4.47
N PHE A 235 -14.64 14.06 4.26
CA PHE A 235 -14.49 13.27 3.04
C PHE A 235 -15.03 13.99 1.81
N LYS A 236 -16.14 14.72 1.94
CA LYS A 236 -16.65 15.60 0.88
C LYS A 236 -15.65 16.70 0.54
N ASP A 237 -15.07 17.35 1.54
CA ASP A 237 -14.09 18.43 1.34
C ASP A 237 -12.81 17.93 0.68
N LEU A 238 -12.37 16.72 1.02
CA LEU A 238 -11.22 16.03 0.41
C LEU A 238 -11.50 15.55 -1.01
N GLY A 239 -12.77 15.45 -1.43
CA GLY A 239 -13.14 14.83 -2.70
C GLY A 239 -12.89 13.32 -2.70
N MET A 240 -13.04 12.66 -1.54
CA MET A 240 -12.87 11.21 -1.35
C MET A 240 -13.58 10.39 -2.43
N GLU A 241 -14.78 10.83 -2.82
CA GLU A 241 -15.59 10.22 -3.86
C GLU A 241 -14.91 10.11 -5.24
N GLU A 242 -13.97 10.99 -5.58
CA GLU A 242 -13.21 10.91 -6.85
C GLU A 242 -12.10 9.86 -6.80
N TRP A 243 -11.67 9.50 -5.59
CA TRP A 243 -10.61 8.51 -5.34
C TRP A 243 -11.18 7.11 -5.11
N LEU A 244 -12.42 7.05 -4.61
CA LEU A 244 -13.29 5.88 -4.73
C LEU A 244 -13.77 5.76 -6.19
N SER A 245 -13.98 4.54 -6.69
CA SER A 245 -14.27 4.37 -8.11
C SER A 245 -15.70 4.81 -8.48
N LYS A 246 -15.90 6.09 -8.79
CA LYS A 246 -17.14 6.60 -9.40
C LYS A 246 -17.01 6.69 -10.92
N GLU A 247 -17.04 5.57 -11.64
CA GLU A 247 -17.13 5.60 -13.11
C GLU A 247 -18.58 5.46 -13.61
N LYS A 248 -18.94 6.24 -14.62
CA LYS A 248 -20.32 6.39 -15.09
C LYS A 248 -20.89 5.10 -15.67
N GLU A 249 -22.19 4.87 -15.43
CA GLU A 249 -23.07 3.93 -16.13
C GLU A 249 -23.05 4.16 -17.66
N LYS A 250 -22.04 3.66 -18.36
CA LYS A 250 -22.18 3.44 -19.80
C LYS A 250 -22.32 1.95 -20.03
N GLU A 251 -23.58 1.56 -20.14
CA GLU A 251 -24.17 0.22 -20.37
C GLU A 251 -23.57 -0.60 -21.53
N THR A 252 -22.47 -0.17 -22.16
CA THR A 252 -22.00 -0.74 -23.43
C THR A 252 -20.62 -1.37 -23.40
N ASN A 253 -19.78 -1.13 -22.39
CA ASN A 253 -18.49 -1.78 -22.24
C ASN A 253 -18.33 -2.25 -20.79
N GLY A 254 -18.25 -3.57 -20.57
CA GLY A 254 -18.02 -4.14 -19.23
C GLY A 254 -16.83 -3.49 -18.51
N LYS A 255 -16.95 -3.32 -17.18
CA LYS A 255 -15.92 -2.70 -16.33
C LYS A 255 -14.65 -3.58 -16.27
N ARG A 256 -13.52 -2.94 -16.00
CA ARG A 256 -12.17 -3.53 -16.03
C ARG A 256 -11.48 -3.39 -14.67
N THR A 257 -11.49 -4.47 -13.87
CA THR A 257 -11.02 -4.46 -12.47
C THR A 257 -9.58 -4.95 -12.31
N PHE A 258 -9.24 -6.06 -12.95
CA PHE A 258 -7.96 -6.75 -12.92
C PHE A 258 -7.18 -6.60 -14.22
N SER A 259 -7.85 -6.20 -15.29
CA SER A 259 -7.30 -6.16 -16.63
C SER A 259 -7.99 -5.11 -17.48
N LEU A 260 -7.21 -4.36 -18.26
CA LEU A 260 -7.72 -3.51 -19.33
C LEU A 260 -8.22 -4.31 -20.57
N ASP A 261 -8.37 -5.62 -20.45
CA ASP A 261 -8.91 -6.55 -21.45
C ASP A 261 -10.01 -7.40 -20.79
N ASN A 262 -11.25 -7.30 -21.31
CA ASN A 262 -12.44 -7.96 -20.77
C ASN A 262 -12.31 -9.49 -20.70
N GLY A 263 -11.63 -10.10 -21.67
CA GLY A 263 -11.46 -11.56 -21.71
C GLY A 263 -10.59 -12.04 -20.56
N LYS A 264 -9.56 -11.27 -20.21
CA LYS A 264 -8.65 -11.57 -19.10
C LYS A 264 -9.24 -11.16 -17.75
N ASP A 265 -9.98 -10.06 -17.72
CA ASP A 265 -10.58 -9.51 -16.50
C ASP A 265 -11.50 -10.52 -15.82
N GLY A 266 -12.44 -11.10 -16.58
CA GLY A 266 -13.38 -12.07 -16.05
C GLY A 266 -12.74 -13.39 -15.59
N ILE A 267 -11.58 -13.77 -16.15
CA ILE A 267 -10.85 -14.97 -15.72
C ILE A 267 -10.13 -14.70 -14.39
N ILE A 268 -9.43 -13.56 -14.30
CA ILE A 268 -8.71 -13.18 -13.08
C ILE A 268 -9.71 -12.95 -11.93
N ALA A 269 -10.85 -12.31 -12.20
CA ALA A 269 -11.93 -12.14 -11.24
C ALA A 269 -12.38 -13.47 -10.59
N LYS A 270 -12.54 -14.53 -11.40
CA LYS A 270 -12.91 -15.86 -10.90
C LYS A 270 -11.80 -16.51 -10.08
N LYS A 271 -10.55 -16.46 -10.58
CA LYS A 271 -9.38 -16.97 -9.82
C LYS A 271 -9.29 -16.28 -8.46
N TYR A 272 -9.46 -14.97 -8.47
CA TYR A 272 -9.43 -14.13 -7.30
C TYR A 272 -10.55 -14.49 -6.30
N ALA A 273 -11.81 -14.60 -6.75
CA ALA A 273 -12.94 -14.94 -5.89
C ALA A 273 -12.78 -16.31 -5.19
N ARG A 274 -12.16 -17.29 -5.87
CA ARG A 274 -11.84 -18.61 -5.29
C ARG A 274 -10.79 -18.56 -4.19
N VAL A 275 -9.90 -17.57 -4.20
CA VAL A 275 -8.85 -17.43 -3.18
C VAL A 275 -9.41 -16.77 -1.91
N VAL A 276 -10.39 -15.88 -2.03
CA VAL A 276 -10.92 -15.07 -0.91
C VAL A 276 -11.82 -15.87 0.04
N PHE A 277 -12.65 -16.77 -0.49
CA PHE A 277 -13.61 -17.53 0.29
C PHE A 277 -13.25 -19.01 0.30
N THR A 278 -13.38 -19.66 1.46
CA THR A 278 -13.35 -21.12 1.50
C THR A 278 -14.54 -21.72 0.74
N ASP A 279 -14.48 -23.00 0.42
CA ASP A 279 -15.61 -23.73 -0.18
C ASP A 279 -16.88 -23.64 0.70
N GLU A 280 -16.71 -23.69 2.02
CA GLU A 280 -17.80 -23.56 2.99
C GLU A 280 -18.44 -22.16 2.97
N GLU A 281 -17.60 -21.11 2.90
CA GLU A 281 -18.06 -19.72 2.84
C GLU A 281 -18.74 -19.43 1.49
N SER A 282 -18.18 -19.94 0.40
CA SER A 282 -18.75 -19.83 -0.94
C SER A 282 -20.12 -20.50 -1.02
N LYS A 283 -20.26 -21.70 -0.43
CA LYS A 283 -21.55 -22.40 -0.35
C LYS A 283 -22.58 -21.60 0.47
N LYS A 284 -22.16 -21.01 1.59
CA LYS A 284 -23.04 -20.18 2.42
C LYS A 284 -23.52 -18.93 1.69
N LEU A 285 -22.66 -18.27 0.90
CA LEU A 285 -23.05 -17.14 0.07
C LEU A 285 -24.08 -17.55 -1.00
N GLU A 286 -23.91 -18.71 -1.63
CA GLU A 286 -24.85 -19.28 -2.60
C GLU A 286 -26.20 -19.66 -1.97
N GLU A 287 -26.20 -20.14 -0.72
CA GLU A 287 -27.42 -20.36 0.07
C GLU A 287 -28.15 -19.05 0.41
N TRP A 288 -27.40 -17.97 0.64
CA TRP A 288 -27.98 -16.66 0.93
C TRP A 288 -28.57 -16.00 -0.32
N LYS A 289 -27.94 -16.20 -1.48
CA LYS A 289 -28.41 -15.71 -2.78
C LYS A 289 -27.99 -16.72 -3.86
N SER A 290 -28.96 -17.41 -4.46
CA SER A 290 -28.63 -18.34 -5.55
C SER A 290 -28.04 -17.59 -6.76
N GLY A 291 -26.99 -18.17 -7.35
CA GLY A 291 -26.15 -17.54 -8.35
C GLY A 291 -25.37 -16.36 -7.80
N TRP A 292 -25.03 -16.38 -6.50
CA TRP A 292 -24.24 -15.32 -5.91
C TRP A 292 -22.92 -15.23 -6.65
N LYS A 293 -22.58 -14.01 -7.01
CA LYS A 293 -21.31 -13.66 -7.59
C LYS A 293 -20.77 -12.52 -6.75
N SER A 294 -19.52 -12.63 -6.36
CA SER A 294 -18.78 -11.47 -5.85
C SER A 294 -18.92 -10.33 -6.86
N ASN A 295 -18.84 -9.09 -6.39
CA ASN A 295 -18.89 -7.94 -7.29
C ASN A 295 -17.80 -7.98 -8.37
N TYR A 296 -16.76 -8.79 -8.20
CA TYR A 296 -15.77 -9.12 -9.22
C TYR A 296 -16.31 -9.88 -10.43
N GLU A 297 -17.26 -10.79 -10.22
CA GLU A 297 -17.77 -11.70 -11.24
C GLU A 297 -19.11 -11.23 -11.84
N SER A 298 -19.76 -10.25 -11.20
CA SER A 298 -21.07 -9.76 -11.62
C SER A 298 -20.97 -8.81 -12.81
N THR A 299 -21.70 -9.09 -13.89
CA THR A 299 -21.77 -8.22 -15.09
C THR A 299 -22.84 -7.13 -14.98
N SER A 300 -23.62 -7.10 -13.90
CA SER A 300 -24.90 -6.37 -13.83
C SER A 300 -25.03 -5.33 -12.70
N TYR A 301 -23.95 -4.99 -11.97
CA TYR A 301 -23.99 -3.92 -10.97
C TYR A 301 -22.79 -2.98 -10.98
N LYS A 302 -23.04 -1.75 -10.49
CA LYS A 302 -22.16 -0.58 -10.53
C LYS A 302 -20.96 -0.76 -9.59
N LEU A 303 -19.81 -0.76 -10.25
CA LEU A 303 -18.53 -0.21 -9.80
C LEU A 303 -17.91 -0.79 -8.53
N THR A 304 -16.73 -1.38 -8.70
CA THR A 304 -15.63 -1.25 -7.73
C THR A 304 -14.23 -1.41 -8.31
N HIS A 305 -13.25 -0.86 -7.62
CA HIS A 305 -11.80 -1.05 -7.82
C HIS A 305 -11.26 -1.76 -6.58
N HIS A 306 -10.84 -3.02 -6.67
CA HIS A 306 -10.40 -3.79 -5.49
C HIS A 306 -8.94 -4.24 -5.60
N PRO A 307 -8.30 -4.34 -4.43
CA PRO A 307 -7.32 -5.40 -4.18
C PRO A 307 -7.45 -5.99 -2.70
N ALA A 308 -7.57 -7.31 -2.47
CA ALA A 308 -7.61 -8.02 -1.15
C ALA A 308 -6.74 -9.30 -0.98
N LEU A 309 -6.02 -9.33 0.15
CA LEU A 309 -5.69 -10.45 1.05
C LEU A 309 -4.33 -11.20 0.90
N GLU A 310 -3.44 -10.90 1.87
CA GLU A 310 -2.20 -11.49 2.40
C GLU A 310 -2.10 -13.03 2.44
N GLN A 311 -0.87 -13.48 2.73
CA GLN A 311 -0.43 -14.87 2.88
C GLN A 311 -1.52 -15.91 3.15
N THR A 312 -2.02 -16.54 2.09
CA THR A 312 -2.53 -17.90 2.19
C THR A 312 -1.37 -18.88 2.06
N THR A 313 -0.88 -19.38 3.19
CA THR A 313 -0.44 -20.78 3.23
C THR A 313 -1.64 -21.72 3.38
N ILE A 314 -2.84 -21.19 3.71
CA ILE A 314 -4.07 -21.99 3.97
C ILE A 314 -5.31 -21.23 3.46
N PRO A 315 -6.21 -21.84 2.66
CA PRO A 315 -7.54 -21.30 2.36
C PRO A 315 -8.31 -20.98 3.65
N GLY A 316 -8.85 -19.76 3.76
CA GLY A 316 -9.57 -19.30 4.97
C GLY A 316 -8.67 -18.75 6.09
N ALA A 317 -7.34 -18.80 5.95
CA ALA A 317 -6.44 -17.96 6.74
C ALA A 317 -6.31 -16.61 6.01
N ALA A 318 -6.96 -15.58 6.54
CA ALA A 318 -7.00 -14.26 5.94
C ALA A 318 -5.98 -13.33 6.60
N PRO A 319 -5.12 -12.72 5.80
CA PRO A 319 -4.54 -11.43 6.16
C PRO A 319 -4.85 -10.44 4.96
N LEU A 320 -5.02 -9.10 5.10
CA LEU A 320 -5.51 -8.05 4.13
C LEU A 320 -4.49 -6.95 3.70
N ALA A 321 -3.75 -7.03 2.59
CA ALA A 321 -3.17 -5.82 1.96
C ALA A 321 -3.12 -5.99 0.44
N GLU A 322 -3.23 -4.92 -0.34
CA GLU A 322 -2.75 -4.88 -1.72
C GLU A 322 -2.30 -3.41 -2.00
N GLY A 323 -1.67 -3.06 -3.13
CA GLY A 323 -1.05 -1.73 -3.37
C GLY A 323 -1.93 -0.68 -4.07
N SER A 324 -1.65 0.63 -4.09
CA SER A 324 -0.74 1.47 -3.30
C SER A 324 -1.01 2.96 -3.53
N GLN A 325 -1.37 3.40 -4.74
CA GLN A 325 -1.53 4.84 -5.01
C GLN A 325 -2.89 5.42 -4.59
N LYS A 326 -4.01 4.88 -5.10
CA LYS A 326 -5.35 5.34 -4.68
C LYS A 326 -5.53 5.13 -3.19
N GLU A 327 -4.93 4.05 -2.67
CA GLU A 327 -4.96 3.67 -1.28
C GLU A 327 -4.10 4.56 -0.39
N VAL A 328 -2.93 5.03 -0.84
CA VAL A 328 -2.20 6.08 -0.11
C VAL A 328 -3.02 7.35 0.00
N VAL A 329 -3.73 7.75 -1.05
CA VAL A 329 -4.57 8.94 -0.98
C VAL A 329 -5.78 8.72 -0.08
N VAL A 330 -6.45 7.57 -0.19
CA VAL A 330 -7.55 7.23 0.70
C VAL A 330 -7.06 7.12 2.15
N PHE A 331 -5.90 6.51 2.42
CA PHE A 331 -5.35 6.39 3.77
C PHE A 331 -4.97 7.76 4.31
N LEU A 332 -4.33 8.60 3.49
CA LEU A 332 -4.05 10.00 3.79
C LEU A 332 -5.34 10.77 4.10
N PHE A 333 -6.44 10.50 3.38
CA PHE A 333 -7.74 11.13 3.60
C PHE A 333 -8.38 10.68 4.91
N GLN A 334 -8.34 9.38 5.24
CA GLN A 334 -8.76 8.88 6.55
C GLN A 334 -7.98 9.56 7.66
N PHE A 335 -6.65 9.57 7.54
CA PHE A 335 -5.75 10.15 8.53
C PHE A 335 -6.01 11.65 8.72
N ALA A 336 -6.17 12.39 7.62
CA ALA A 336 -6.46 13.81 7.65
C ALA A 336 -7.86 14.13 8.21
N ALA A 337 -8.87 13.31 7.92
CA ALA A 337 -10.21 13.47 8.46
C ALA A 337 -10.27 13.19 9.97
N LEU A 338 -9.52 12.19 10.44
CA LEU A 338 -9.37 11.86 11.86
C LEU A 338 -8.63 12.99 12.61
N LEU A 339 -7.52 13.48 12.06
CA LEU A 339 -6.76 14.61 12.60
C LEU A 339 -7.59 15.90 12.66
N ASP A 340 -8.32 16.23 11.59
CA ASP A 340 -9.18 17.42 11.55
C ASP A 340 -10.24 17.37 12.67
N LYS A 341 -10.89 16.21 12.85
CA LYS A 341 -11.85 16.03 13.95
C LYS A 341 -11.18 16.15 15.32
N TYR A 342 -10.02 15.51 15.51
CA TYR A 342 -9.28 15.59 16.76
C TYR A 342 -8.84 17.02 17.09
N SER A 343 -8.40 17.78 16.09
CA SER A 343 -7.95 19.18 16.24
C SER A 343 -9.05 20.13 16.76
N LYS A 344 -10.31 19.72 16.69
CA LYS A 344 -11.47 20.48 17.17
C LYS A 344 -11.89 20.09 18.60
N SER A 345 -11.28 19.06 19.19
CA SER A 345 -11.58 18.58 20.54
C SER A 345 -10.98 19.47 21.64
N ASP A 346 -11.55 19.40 22.84
CA ASP A 346 -11.03 20.15 24.00
C ASP A 346 -9.71 19.58 24.53
N ASN A 347 -9.52 18.27 24.39
CA ASN A 347 -8.23 17.63 24.68
C ASN A 347 -7.14 18.19 23.78
N PHE A 348 -7.39 18.35 22.48
CA PHE A 348 -6.41 18.96 21.58
C PHE A 348 -6.06 20.40 21.97
N LYS A 349 -7.05 21.23 22.30
CA LYS A 349 -6.82 22.63 22.74
C LYS A 349 -5.91 22.69 23.97
N THR A 350 -6.03 21.73 24.87
CA THR A 350 -5.22 21.65 26.10
C THR A 350 -3.85 21.07 25.82
N GLU A 351 -3.80 19.92 25.14
CA GLU A 351 -2.58 19.18 24.91
C GLU A 351 -1.65 19.90 23.93
N PHE A 352 -2.17 20.46 22.84
CA PHE A 352 -1.37 21.03 21.75
C PHE A 352 -1.28 22.56 21.78
N ASN A 353 -1.74 23.25 22.84
CA ASN A 353 -1.85 24.71 22.86
C ASN A 353 -0.58 25.45 22.40
N ASN A 354 0.59 24.98 22.86
CA ASN A 354 1.91 25.52 22.56
C ASN A 354 2.80 24.51 21.81
N ASP A 355 2.21 23.47 21.23
CA ASP A 355 2.94 22.46 20.48
C ASP A 355 3.14 22.91 19.03
N TYR A 356 4.37 22.80 18.51
CA TYR A 356 4.69 23.24 17.15
C TYR A 356 3.92 22.46 16.06
N ARG A 357 3.36 21.29 16.40
CA ARG A 357 2.55 20.47 15.48
C ARG A 357 1.13 21.00 15.32
N LYS A 358 0.66 21.88 16.22
CA LYS A 358 -0.73 22.35 16.28
C LYS A 358 -1.24 22.84 14.92
N SER A 359 -0.54 23.78 14.30
CA SER A 359 -0.95 24.37 13.02
C SER A 359 -0.96 23.38 11.86
N PHE A 360 -0.08 22.37 11.90
CA PHE A 360 -0.05 21.30 10.88
C PHE A 360 -1.22 20.33 11.07
N MET A 361 -1.55 19.98 12.32
CA MET A 361 -2.71 19.15 12.64
C MET A 361 -4.03 19.84 12.25
N GLU A 362 -4.16 21.14 12.54
CA GLU A 362 -5.31 21.96 12.12
C GLU A 362 -5.40 22.11 10.58
N SER A 363 -4.28 21.98 9.86
CA SER A 363 -4.22 22.09 8.40
C SER A 363 -4.21 20.73 7.68
N ALA A 364 -4.33 19.62 8.41
CA ALA A 364 -4.14 18.27 7.85
C ALA A 364 -5.05 18.00 6.64
N LEU A 365 -6.32 18.40 6.73
CA LEU A 365 -7.30 18.25 5.65
C LEU A 365 -6.88 18.97 4.36
N LYS A 366 -6.38 20.20 4.48
CA LYS A 366 -5.95 21.03 3.34
C LYS A 366 -4.67 20.49 2.71
N ASN A 367 -3.70 20.13 3.55
CA ASN A 367 -2.45 19.52 3.10
C ASN A 367 -2.72 18.21 2.33
N ALA A 368 -3.59 17.35 2.86
CA ALA A 368 -4.02 16.11 2.21
C ALA A 368 -4.70 16.35 0.86
N LYS A 369 -5.65 17.29 0.79
CA LYS A 369 -6.33 17.66 -0.46
C LYS A 369 -5.35 18.14 -1.53
N GLN A 370 -4.40 19.01 -1.16
CA GLN A 370 -3.40 19.51 -2.10
C GLN A 370 -2.45 18.40 -2.57
N MET A 371 -1.99 17.52 -1.67
CA MET A 371 -1.18 16.34 -2.03
C MET A 371 -1.87 15.46 -3.06
N ALA A 372 -3.16 15.15 -2.85
CA ALA A 372 -3.96 14.36 -3.78
C ALA A 372 -4.11 15.04 -5.15
N SER A 373 -4.41 16.35 -5.17
CA SER A 373 -4.53 17.13 -6.41
C SER A 373 -3.23 17.18 -7.21
N ASN A 374 -2.11 17.43 -6.51
CA ASN A 374 -0.77 17.40 -7.08
C ASN A 374 -0.48 16.06 -7.74
N LEU A 375 -0.78 14.97 -7.04
CA LEU A 375 -0.54 13.61 -7.51
C LEU A 375 -1.38 13.26 -8.75
N LYS A 376 -2.67 13.62 -8.76
CA LYS A 376 -3.56 13.44 -9.93
C LYS A 376 -3.04 14.19 -11.16
N THR A 377 -2.60 15.44 -10.95
CA THR A 377 -2.00 16.28 -11.99
C THR A 377 -0.72 15.65 -12.52
N ARG A 378 0.12 15.12 -11.63
CA ARG A 378 1.38 14.49 -11.97
C ARG A 378 1.19 13.21 -12.79
N ILE A 379 0.32 12.28 -12.38
CA ILE A 379 0.00 11.07 -13.18
C ILE A 379 -0.43 11.47 -14.59
N LYS A 380 -1.31 12.45 -14.72
CA LYS A 380 -1.74 12.96 -16.04
C LYS A 380 -0.54 13.47 -16.85
N GLY A 381 0.35 14.25 -16.24
CA GLY A 381 1.58 14.71 -16.88
C GLY A 381 2.48 13.54 -17.34
N ILE A 382 2.64 12.52 -16.51
CA ILE A 382 3.39 11.29 -16.84
C ILE A 382 2.75 10.59 -18.05
N ARG A 383 1.44 10.37 -18.04
CA ARG A 383 0.71 9.78 -19.18
C ARG A 383 0.92 10.57 -20.47
N GLU A 384 0.72 11.88 -20.43
CA GLU A 384 0.85 12.74 -21.62
C GLU A 384 2.28 12.73 -22.18
N TYR A 385 3.28 12.64 -21.31
CA TYR A 385 4.69 12.49 -21.68
C TYR A 385 4.96 11.11 -22.29
N LEU A 386 4.54 10.02 -21.64
CA LEU A 386 4.73 8.67 -22.15
C LEU A 386 3.97 8.41 -23.46
N GLN A 387 2.85 9.09 -23.69
CA GLN A 387 2.17 9.12 -24.99
C GLN A 387 3.02 9.82 -26.06
N LYS A 388 3.68 10.93 -25.71
CA LYS A 388 4.56 11.67 -26.64
C LYS A 388 5.75 10.83 -27.07
N ILE A 389 6.38 10.10 -26.16
CA ILE A 389 7.50 9.20 -26.47
C ILE A 389 7.06 7.79 -26.93
N GLN A 390 5.78 7.61 -27.26
CA GLN A 390 5.21 6.37 -27.83
C GLN A 390 5.36 5.13 -26.93
N VAL A 391 5.49 5.34 -25.62
CA VAL A 391 5.46 4.28 -24.61
C VAL A 391 4.02 3.90 -24.25
N VAL A 392 3.15 4.91 -24.16
CA VAL A 392 1.70 4.73 -23.95
C VAL A 392 0.97 5.02 -25.26
N ASP A 393 -0.10 4.29 -25.53
CA ASP A 393 -0.99 4.52 -26.67
C ASP A 393 -1.48 5.98 -26.69
N SER A 394 -1.24 6.68 -27.79
CA SER A 394 -1.63 8.09 -27.99
C SER A 394 -3.14 8.33 -27.81
N SER A 395 -3.96 7.30 -27.98
CA SER A 395 -5.42 7.35 -27.82
C SER A 395 -5.90 6.88 -26.43
N PHE A 396 -4.99 6.43 -25.57
CA PHE A 396 -5.34 5.95 -24.23
C PHE A 396 -5.99 7.04 -23.40
N ASP A 397 -7.13 6.67 -22.81
CA ASP A 397 -7.93 7.48 -21.90
C ASP A 397 -8.33 6.56 -20.73
N PRO A 398 -7.95 6.87 -19.48
CA PRO A 398 -8.27 6.06 -18.31
C PRO A 398 -9.74 5.69 -18.21
N GLU A 399 -10.63 6.63 -18.57
CA GLU A 399 -12.09 6.45 -18.52
C GLU A 399 -12.63 5.48 -19.59
N LYS A 400 -11.81 5.15 -20.60
CA LYS A 400 -12.15 4.22 -21.70
C LYS A 400 -11.36 2.92 -21.64
N GLY A 401 -10.21 2.92 -20.97
CA GLY A 401 -9.43 1.73 -20.64
C GLY A 401 -8.76 1.01 -21.81
N ASN A 402 -8.71 1.55 -23.03
CA ASN A 402 -8.07 0.86 -24.16
C ASN A 402 -6.61 1.25 -24.33
N ASN A 403 -5.68 0.38 -23.90
CA ASN A 403 -4.23 0.57 -24.01
C ASN A 403 -3.59 -0.38 -25.04
N SER A 404 -4.33 -0.82 -26.06
CA SER A 404 -3.90 -1.89 -26.98
C SER A 404 -2.62 -1.63 -27.77
N ASN A 405 -2.15 -0.38 -27.90
CA ASN A 405 -0.86 -0.08 -28.53
C ASN A 405 0.24 0.35 -27.54
N SER A 406 -0.04 0.41 -26.24
CA SER A 406 0.98 0.71 -25.23
C SER A 406 2.02 -0.40 -25.13
N LYS A 407 3.21 -0.03 -24.65
CA LYS A 407 4.27 -0.97 -24.27
C LYS A 407 3.86 -1.77 -23.04
N SER A 408 4.26 -3.03 -22.98
CA SER A 408 4.11 -3.86 -21.78
C SER A 408 5.31 -3.72 -20.85
N LEU A 409 5.02 -3.47 -19.58
CA LEU A 409 6.01 -3.41 -18.50
C LEU A 409 5.82 -4.63 -17.60
N ALA A 410 6.86 -5.44 -17.44
CA ALA A 410 6.95 -6.45 -16.41
C ALA A 410 7.72 -5.88 -15.21
N ILE A 411 7.12 -5.94 -14.02
CA ILE A 411 7.79 -5.59 -12.76
C ILE A 411 8.05 -6.90 -12.02
N VAL A 412 9.31 -7.32 -11.99
CA VAL A 412 9.76 -8.53 -11.29
C VAL A 412 10.28 -8.15 -9.93
N THR A 413 9.73 -8.74 -8.89
CA THR A 413 10.13 -8.51 -7.51
C THR A 413 10.84 -9.73 -6.96
N TYR A 414 12.07 -9.53 -6.49
CA TYR A 414 12.79 -10.48 -5.66
C TYR A 414 12.61 -10.08 -4.20
N PRO A 415 11.93 -10.92 -3.39
CA PRO A 415 11.75 -10.63 -1.99
C PRO A 415 13.12 -10.65 -1.30
N PRO A 416 13.37 -9.76 -0.32
CA PRO A 416 14.64 -9.75 0.38
C PRO A 416 14.90 -11.07 1.11
N SER A 417 16.08 -11.65 0.89
CA SER A 417 16.49 -12.91 1.54
C SER A 417 16.45 -12.82 3.07
N SER A 418 16.71 -11.62 3.63
CA SER A 418 16.61 -11.29 5.06
C SER A 418 15.23 -11.54 5.68
N TYR A 419 14.17 -11.61 4.87
CA TYR A 419 12.81 -11.88 5.34
C TYR A 419 12.42 -13.36 5.31
N GLY A 420 13.32 -14.25 4.87
CA GLY A 420 13.07 -15.69 4.79
C GLY A 420 12.48 -16.10 3.45
N ALA A 421 13.36 -16.29 2.44
CA ALA A 421 13.14 -16.95 1.15
C ALA A 421 11.67 -17.01 0.65
N GLY A 422 11.07 -15.85 0.39
CA GLY A 422 9.77 -15.75 -0.30
C GLY A 422 9.87 -16.12 -1.78
N GLU A 423 8.73 -16.17 -2.46
CA GLU A 423 8.66 -16.34 -3.91
C GLU A 423 9.03 -15.03 -4.63
N ALA A 424 9.86 -15.11 -5.66
CA ALA A 424 10.00 -14.06 -6.66
C ALA A 424 8.74 -14.01 -7.52
N THR A 425 8.33 -12.80 -7.89
CA THR A 425 7.01 -12.56 -8.47
C THR A 425 7.03 -11.59 -9.62
N ILE A 426 6.07 -11.72 -10.54
CA ILE A 426 5.68 -10.64 -11.44
C ILE A 426 4.50 -9.91 -10.84
N GLN A 427 4.70 -8.63 -10.54
CA GLN A 427 3.70 -7.76 -9.93
C GLN A 427 2.66 -7.30 -10.95
N SER A 428 1.43 -7.15 -10.49
CA SER A 428 0.29 -6.86 -11.34
C SER A 428 -0.24 -5.43 -11.18
N MET A 429 -1.31 -5.13 -11.92
CA MET A 429 -2.04 -3.90 -11.76
C MET A 429 -2.81 -3.76 -10.46
N SER A 430 -2.98 -4.81 -9.65
CA SER A 430 -3.57 -4.58 -8.33
C SER A 430 -2.60 -3.92 -7.37
N LYS A 431 -1.29 -4.17 -7.49
CA LYS A 431 -0.27 -3.44 -6.72
C LYS A 431 0.01 -2.04 -7.26
N PHE A 432 0.08 -1.94 -8.59
CA PHE A 432 0.47 -0.73 -9.30
C PHE A 432 -0.63 -0.24 -10.26
N PRO A 433 -1.87 0.01 -9.79
CA PRO A 433 -2.98 0.37 -10.67
C PRO A 433 -2.70 1.65 -11.44
N PHE A 434 -1.96 2.60 -10.84
CA PHE A 434 -1.60 3.85 -11.47
C PHE A 434 -0.73 3.68 -12.73
N ILE A 435 0.12 2.64 -12.78
CA ILE A 435 0.98 2.35 -13.94
C ILE A 435 0.13 1.91 -15.13
N TYR A 436 -0.86 1.06 -14.88
CA TYR A 436 -1.59 0.39 -15.95
C TYR A 436 -2.93 1.04 -16.28
N LYS A 437 -3.69 1.49 -15.28
CA LYS A 437 -5.02 2.11 -15.44
C LYS A 437 -4.96 3.62 -15.59
N ASP A 438 -4.13 4.31 -14.82
CA ASP A 438 -4.13 5.78 -14.82
C ASP A 438 -3.10 6.35 -15.82
N ILE A 439 -1.94 5.69 -15.96
CA ILE A 439 -0.89 6.04 -16.92
C ILE A 439 -1.13 5.38 -18.28
N GLY A 440 -1.48 4.08 -18.30
CA GLY A 440 -1.87 3.37 -19.52
C GLY A 440 -0.85 2.39 -20.09
N LEU A 441 0.15 1.95 -19.33
CA LEU A 441 1.01 0.84 -19.75
C LEU A 441 0.22 -0.48 -19.79
N LYS A 442 0.71 -1.48 -20.52
CA LYS A 442 0.16 -2.84 -20.44
C LYS A 442 0.87 -3.63 -19.35
N GLN A 443 0.10 -4.35 -18.54
CA GLN A 443 0.67 -5.40 -17.71
C GLN A 443 0.93 -6.65 -18.55
N VAL A 444 1.83 -7.50 -18.07
CA VAL A 444 2.08 -8.82 -18.65
C VAL A 444 1.14 -9.86 -18.05
N TYR A 445 0.85 -10.90 -18.83
CA TYR A 445 0.01 -12.02 -18.42
C TYR A 445 0.66 -13.32 -18.87
N PRO A 446 0.42 -14.43 -18.15
CA PRO A 446 0.82 -15.73 -18.64
C PRO A 446 0.06 -16.08 -19.92
N HIS A 447 0.70 -16.84 -20.82
CA HIS A 447 0.06 -17.35 -22.04
C HIS A 447 -1.10 -18.27 -21.71
N ASN A 448 -0.93 -19.16 -20.73
CA ASN A 448 -1.98 -20.04 -20.25
C ASN A 448 -2.73 -19.41 -19.07
N LEU A 449 -3.44 -18.31 -19.33
CA LEU A 449 -4.35 -17.71 -18.34
C LEU A 449 -5.62 -18.57 -18.11
N SER A 450 -5.77 -19.72 -18.77
CA SER A 450 -6.95 -20.58 -18.68
C SER A 450 -7.30 -21.02 -17.25
N ASP A 451 -8.57 -21.34 -17.05
CA ASP A 451 -9.14 -21.82 -15.80
C ASP A 451 -8.69 -23.28 -15.54
N HIS A 452 -7.40 -23.48 -15.23
CA HIS A 452 -6.88 -24.79 -14.88
C HIS A 452 -7.35 -25.18 -13.46
N SER A 453 -7.68 -26.47 -13.34
CA SER A 453 -8.36 -27.13 -12.23
C SER A 453 -7.73 -26.92 -10.85
N HIS A 454 -8.57 -26.56 -9.87
CA HIS A 454 -8.61 -26.84 -8.41
C HIS A 454 -7.34 -26.97 -7.54
N ASP A 455 -6.12 -26.91 -8.07
CA ASP A 455 -4.88 -27.08 -7.31
C ASP A 455 -4.18 -25.73 -7.11
N MET A 456 -4.53 -25.06 -6.02
CA MET A 456 -3.97 -23.76 -5.65
C MET A 456 -2.48 -23.78 -5.32
N GLU A 457 -1.93 -24.93 -4.87
CA GLU A 457 -0.51 -25.01 -4.50
C GLU A 457 0.40 -24.88 -5.73
N ASN A 458 -0.05 -25.45 -6.86
CA ASN A 458 0.68 -25.46 -8.13
C ASN A 458 0.30 -24.32 -9.10
N ASP A 459 -0.74 -23.52 -8.80
CA ASP A 459 -1.10 -22.36 -9.64
C ASP A 459 -0.01 -21.29 -9.58
N ILE A 460 0.33 -20.67 -10.71
CA ILE A 460 1.24 -19.51 -10.75
C ILE A 460 0.56 -18.26 -10.20
N PHE A 461 -0.78 -18.20 -10.19
CA PHE A 461 -1.53 -17.10 -9.60
C PHE A 461 -1.41 -17.16 -8.07
N SER A 462 -1.18 -16.00 -7.45
CA SER A 462 -1.17 -15.87 -6.00
C SER A 462 -1.67 -14.50 -5.61
N VAL A 463 -2.10 -14.39 -4.35
CA VAL A 463 -2.60 -13.17 -3.74
C VAL A 463 -1.90 -13.00 -2.41
N ASP A 464 -1.48 -11.77 -2.10
CA ASP A 464 -0.85 -11.41 -0.84
C ASP A 464 -1.24 -9.98 -0.41
N ASP A 465 -0.45 -9.42 0.52
CA ASP A 465 -0.57 -8.10 1.13
C ASP A 465 -0.25 -6.93 0.17
N ASN A 466 0.07 -7.25 -1.08
CA ASN A 466 0.43 -6.26 -2.08
C ASN A 466 -0.36 -6.39 -3.37
N GLY A 467 -1.06 -7.49 -3.58
CA GLY A 467 -1.77 -7.68 -4.81
C GLY A 467 -2.25 -9.10 -5.01
N TRP A 468 -2.87 -9.33 -6.16
CA TRP A 468 -2.58 -10.54 -6.91
C TRP A 468 -1.30 -10.36 -7.74
N TRP A 469 -0.61 -11.46 -8.00
CA TRP A 469 0.66 -11.48 -8.70
C TRP A 469 0.93 -12.89 -9.23
N TRP A 470 2.04 -13.05 -9.95
CA TRP A 470 2.41 -14.34 -10.56
C TRP A 470 3.71 -14.89 -9.96
N LYS A 471 3.66 -16.09 -9.36
CA LYS A 471 4.82 -16.84 -8.86
C LYS A 471 5.75 -17.18 -10.02
N ILE A 472 7.02 -16.77 -9.92
CA ILE A 472 8.07 -17.16 -10.87
C ILE A 472 9.21 -17.94 -10.21
N GLY A 473 8.98 -18.46 -8.99
CA GLY A 473 9.88 -19.32 -8.23
C GLY A 473 10.67 -18.57 -7.16
N LYS A 474 11.53 -19.29 -6.42
CA LYS A 474 12.34 -18.75 -5.32
C LYS A 474 13.67 -18.15 -5.83
N SER A 475 14.77 -18.34 -5.10
CA SER A 475 16.09 -17.79 -5.42
C SER A 475 16.61 -18.13 -6.82
N ASP A 476 16.36 -19.36 -7.29
CA ASP A 476 16.86 -19.83 -8.60
C ASP A 476 15.87 -19.59 -9.75
N LEU A 477 14.70 -19.02 -9.44
CA LEU A 477 13.52 -18.97 -10.30
C LEU A 477 13.03 -20.36 -10.75
N ASN A 478 11.75 -20.44 -11.11
CA ASN A 478 11.15 -21.65 -11.67
C ASN A 478 11.00 -21.47 -13.19
N SER A 479 11.82 -22.19 -13.95
CA SER A 479 11.81 -22.13 -15.41
C SER A 479 10.45 -22.46 -16.02
N ASN A 480 9.67 -23.36 -15.40
CA ASN A 480 8.35 -23.73 -15.89
C ASN A 480 7.37 -22.55 -15.80
N ASN A 481 7.43 -21.79 -14.69
CA ASN A 481 6.58 -20.62 -14.50
C ASN A 481 7.01 -19.47 -15.42
N LEU A 482 8.32 -19.27 -15.61
CA LEU A 482 8.84 -18.21 -16.49
C LEU A 482 8.46 -18.39 -17.96
N VAL A 483 8.37 -19.64 -18.43
CA VAL A 483 7.96 -19.94 -19.82
C VAL A 483 6.56 -19.41 -20.13
N GLU A 484 5.67 -19.34 -19.14
CA GLU A 484 4.33 -18.76 -19.30
C GLU A 484 4.37 -17.27 -19.65
N PHE A 485 5.44 -16.56 -19.31
CA PHE A 485 5.59 -15.12 -19.59
C PHE A 485 6.49 -14.83 -20.79
N LYS A 486 6.88 -15.85 -21.55
CA LYS A 486 7.85 -15.71 -22.64
C LYS A 486 7.41 -14.69 -23.69
N ASN A 487 8.24 -13.72 -24.06
CA ASN A 487 7.90 -12.68 -25.04
C ASN A 487 6.65 -11.84 -24.70
N THR A 488 6.38 -11.58 -23.43
CA THR A 488 5.20 -10.80 -23.02
C THR A 488 5.52 -9.33 -22.75
N ALA A 489 6.76 -8.99 -22.38
CA ALA A 489 7.18 -7.65 -21.98
C ALA A 489 7.94 -6.89 -23.08
N ASP A 490 7.68 -5.59 -23.22
CA ASP A 490 8.55 -4.67 -23.96
C ASP A 490 9.67 -4.11 -23.06
N SER A 491 9.40 -3.97 -21.75
CA SER A 491 10.34 -3.51 -20.72
C SER A 491 10.29 -4.39 -19.49
N LEU A 492 11.44 -4.60 -18.85
CA LEU A 492 11.60 -5.34 -17.61
C LEU A 492 12.18 -4.44 -16.51
N LEU A 493 11.48 -4.32 -15.40
CA LEU A 493 11.96 -3.69 -14.17
C LEU A 493 12.18 -4.76 -13.10
N ILE A 494 13.41 -4.90 -12.63
CA ILE A 494 13.80 -5.81 -11.56
C ILE A 494 13.89 -5.03 -10.25
N LEU A 495 13.15 -5.47 -9.24
CA LEU A 495 13.11 -4.91 -7.90
C LEU A 495 13.79 -5.88 -6.94
N ALA A 496 14.90 -5.46 -6.35
CA ALA A 496 15.63 -6.24 -5.36
C ALA A 496 16.33 -5.31 -4.37
N ASN A 497 16.59 -5.77 -3.15
CA ASN A 497 17.48 -5.04 -2.26
C ASN A 497 18.92 -5.06 -2.78
N PRO A 498 19.78 -4.11 -2.39
CA PRO A 498 21.16 -4.05 -2.91
C PRO A 498 21.95 -5.35 -2.72
N GLU A 499 21.74 -6.04 -1.60
CA GLU A 499 22.37 -7.33 -1.30
C GLU A 499 21.89 -8.42 -2.25
N ASP A 500 20.57 -8.61 -2.40
CA ASP A 500 20.01 -9.61 -3.32
C ASP A 500 20.33 -9.28 -4.78
N TRP A 501 20.34 -7.99 -5.13
CA TRP A 501 20.76 -7.53 -6.45
C TRP A 501 22.22 -7.89 -6.75
N SER A 502 23.09 -7.79 -5.74
CA SER A 502 24.50 -8.14 -5.90
C SER A 502 24.70 -9.62 -6.24
N LEU A 503 23.82 -10.49 -5.74
CA LEU A 503 23.80 -11.91 -6.04
C LEU A 503 23.19 -12.18 -7.42
N LEU A 504 22.08 -11.52 -7.75
CA LEU A 504 21.41 -11.67 -9.04
C LEU A 504 22.29 -11.23 -10.21
N ARG A 505 23.03 -10.13 -10.05
CA ARG A 505 23.88 -9.57 -11.11
C ARG A 505 25.21 -10.30 -11.32
N ASP A 506 25.45 -11.40 -10.63
CA ASP A 506 26.59 -12.27 -10.98
C ASP A 506 26.39 -12.78 -12.41
N LYS A 507 27.42 -12.67 -13.26
CA LYS A 507 27.37 -13.10 -14.67
C LYS A 507 27.07 -14.59 -14.83
N ASN A 508 27.30 -15.37 -13.79
CA ASN A 508 27.01 -16.80 -13.74
C ASN A 508 25.60 -17.12 -13.23
N ALA A 509 24.82 -16.13 -12.76
CA ALA A 509 23.47 -16.34 -12.27
C ALA A 509 22.53 -16.76 -13.41
N SER A 510 22.01 -17.98 -13.32
CA SER A 510 20.97 -18.50 -14.23
C SER A 510 19.67 -17.70 -14.13
N ALA A 511 19.39 -17.10 -12.96
CA ALA A 511 18.18 -16.34 -12.68
C ALA A 511 18.00 -15.15 -13.63
N ILE A 512 18.98 -14.23 -13.74
CA ILE A 512 18.86 -13.07 -14.64
C ILE A 512 18.73 -13.50 -16.10
N LYS A 513 19.51 -14.49 -16.54
CA LYS A 513 19.41 -14.99 -17.92
C LYS A 513 18.01 -15.52 -18.23
N SER A 514 17.39 -16.21 -17.26
CA SER A 514 16.04 -16.75 -17.40
C SER A 514 14.98 -15.66 -17.50
N LEU A 515 15.16 -14.51 -16.84
CA LEU A 515 14.27 -13.35 -16.97
C LEU A 515 14.28 -12.73 -18.38
N GLY A 516 15.38 -12.88 -19.13
CA GLY A 516 15.46 -12.42 -20.53
C GLY A 516 14.38 -13.02 -21.42
N GLY A 517 13.93 -14.25 -21.10
CA GLY A 517 12.83 -14.90 -21.81
C GLY A 517 11.50 -14.14 -21.75
N ILE A 518 11.28 -13.30 -20.73
CA ILE A 518 10.05 -12.49 -20.59
C ILE A 518 9.99 -11.39 -21.66
N LEU A 519 11.15 -10.86 -22.08
CA LEU A 519 11.23 -9.78 -23.06
C LEU A 519 10.88 -10.28 -24.47
N LYS A 520 10.12 -9.47 -25.21
CA LYS A 520 9.83 -9.71 -26.62
C LYS A 520 11.13 -9.75 -27.43
N GLY A 521 11.33 -10.86 -28.14
CA GLY A 521 12.53 -11.14 -28.92
C GLY A 521 13.46 -12.15 -28.26
N ASN A 522 13.13 -12.66 -27.05
CA ASN A 522 13.99 -13.51 -26.22
C ASN A 522 15.41 -12.93 -26.09
N GLU A 523 15.51 -11.68 -25.64
CA GLU A 523 16.80 -11.00 -25.52
C GLU A 523 17.62 -11.61 -24.37
N GLU A 524 18.90 -11.89 -24.63
CA GLU A 524 19.84 -12.20 -23.56
C GLU A 524 20.08 -10.94 -22.73
N ILE A 525 19.95 -11.05 -21.40
CA ILE A 525 20.18 -9.90 -20.52
C ILE A 525 21.69 -9.70 -20.34
N ASP A 526 22.21 -8.62 -20.92
CA ASP A 526 23.53 -8.10 -20.65
C ASP A 526 23.49 -7.26 -19.37
N ILE A 527 23.99 -7.85 -18.29
CA ILE A 527 24.04 -7.25 -16.95
C ILE A 527 24.77 -5.90 -16.97
N SER A 528 25.77 -5.72 -17.84
CA SER A 528 26.52 -4.46 -17.91
C SER A 528 25.72 -3.29 -18.49
N ASN A 529 24.65 -3.59 -19.23
CA ASN A 529 23.77 -2.59 -19.82
C ASN A 529 22.53 -2.28 -18.98
N ILE A 530 22.31 -2.98 -17.85
CA ILE A 530 21.17 -2.70 -16.97
C ILE A 530 21.24 -1.25 -16.48
N ASN A 531 20.11 -0.53 -16.54
CA ASN A 531 19.97 0.91 -16.29
C ASN A 531 20.65 1.84 -17.31
N GLN A 532 21.26 1.31 -18.39
CA GLN A 532 21.83 2.14 -19.45
C GLN A 532 20.76 2.64 -20.43
N LYS A 533 21.09 3.74 -21.10
CA LYS A 533 20.28 4.34 -22.16
C LYS A 533 20.00 3.34 -23.29
N GLY A 534 18.74 3.29 -23.72
CA GLY A 534 18.28 2.41 -24.80
C GLY A 534 18.15 0.94 -24.43
N TYR A 535 18.47 0.55 -23.18
CA TYR A 535 18.43 -0.84 -22.75
C TYR A 535 17.15 -1.16 -21.98
N LYS A 536 16.38 -2.17 -22.42
CA LYS A 536 15.02 -2.48 -21.94
C LYS A 536 14.92 -3.06 -20.52
N VAL A 537 16.06 -3.28 -19.86
CA VAL A 537 16.12 -3.84 -18.50
C VAL A 537 16.63 -2.79 -17.53
N SER A 538 15.89 -2.61 -16.45
CA SER A 538 16.24 -1.70 -15.37
C SER A 538 16.15 -2.38 -14.01
N TYR A 539 16.96 -1.91 -13.08
CA TYR A 539 17.00 -2.32 -11.69
C TYR A 539 16.63 -1.14 -10.79
N ASN A 540 15.83 -1.39 -9.76
CA ASN A 540 15.62 -0.44 -8.67
C ASN A 540 15.52 -1.15 -7.30
N LYS A 541 15.72 -0.39 -6.22
CA LYS A 541 15.64 -0.87 -4.84
C LYS A 541 14.21 -1.30 -4.52
N TYR A 542 14.07 -2.52 -4.02
CA TYR A 542 12.79 -3.12 -3.60
C TYR A 542 12.00 -2.21 -2.64
N HIS A 543 12.65 -1.66 -1.62
CA HIS A 543 11.96 -0.92 -0.56
C HIS A 543 11.17 0.31 -1.04
N LEU A 544 11.65 1.03 -2.06
CA LEU A 544 10.90 2.17 -2.64
C LEU A 544 9.61 1.70 -3.31
N TRP A 545 9.68 0.59 -4.05
CA TRP A 545 8.58 0.03 -4.85
C TRP A 545 7.67 -0.92 -4.08
N ASN A 546 8.04 -1.28 -2.85
CA ASN A 546 7.25 -2.14 -1.98
C ASN A 546 6.67 -1.36 -0.79
N GLU A 547 7.53 -0.78 0.03
CA GLU A 547 7.15 -0.11 1.28
C GLU A 547 6.83 1.36 1.07
N GLY A 548 7.61 2.02 0.21
CA GLY A 548 7.41 3.43 -0.12
C GLY A 548 6.05 3.72 -0.76
N LEU A 549 5.41 2.70 -1.30
CA LEU A 549 4.04 2.73 -1.80
C LEU A 549 2.99 3.16 -0.78
N ARG A 550 3.31 3.21 0.52
CA ARG A 550 2.42 3.61 1.61
C ARG A 550 2.60 5.08 2.03
N SER A 551 3.49 5.81 1.35
CA SER A 551 3.89 7.18 1.70
C SER A 551 3.77 8.13 0.50
N PRO A 552 3.11 9.29 0.63
CA PRO A 552 3.08 10.31 -0.42
C PRO A 552 4.47 10.79 -0.89
N ILE A 553 5.46 10.83 0.01
CA ILE A 553 6.85 11.18 -0.33
C ILE A 553 7.44 10.12 -1.24
N ALA A 554 7.41 8.86 -0.82
CA ALA A 554 8.03 7.77 -1.56
C ALA A 554 7.28 7.41 -2.84
N LEU A 555 5.96 7.60 -2.90
CA LEU A 555 5.21 7.52 -4.16
C LEU A 555 5.71 8.56 -5.18
N ASN A 556 6.03 9.78 -4.75
CA ASN A 556 6.61 10.77 -5.65
C ASN A 556 8.02 10.38 -6.13
N LEU A 557 8.85 9.79 -5.27
CA LEU A 557 10.17 9.25 -5.65
C LEU A 557 10.05 8.06 -6.61
N LEU A 558 9.06 7.19 -6.41
CA LEU A 558 8.77 6.08 -7.32
C LEU A 558 8.36 6.59 -8.70
N LEU A 559 7.47 7.59 -8.75
CA LEU A 559 7.05 8.19 -10.02
C LEU A 559 8.20 8.91 -10.73
N ASP A 560 9.17 9.49 -10.01
CA ASP A 560 10.40 10.02 -10.62
C ASP A 560 11.14 8.88 -11.32
N SER A 561 11.35 7.78 -10.59
CA SER A 561 12.06 6.63 -11.12
C SER A 561 11.35 6.01 -12.33
N LEU A 562 10.02 5.87 -12.30
CA LEU A 562 9.25 5.31 -13.40
C LEU A 562 9.46 6.12 -14.69
N VAL A 563 9.38 7.45 -14.59
CA VAL A 563 9.58 8.35 -15.74
C VAL A 563 11.03 8.27 -16.23
N ASP A 564 12.01 8.32 -15.34
CA ASP A 564 13.44 8.23 -15.70
C ASP A 564 13.77 6.90 -16.40
N ILE A 565 13.30 5.77 -15.86
CA ILE A 565 13.49 4.45 -16.46
C ILE A 565 12.92 4.41 -17.87
N LEU A 566 11.65 4.76 -18.05
CA LEU A 566 11.00 4.66 -19.36
C LEU A 566 11.54 5.69 -20.36
N GLN A 567 11.93 6.88 -19.89
CA GLN A 567 12.61 7.86 -20.73
C GLN A 567 13.95 7.31 -21.24
N LYS A 568 14.80 6.77 -20.37
CA LYS A 568 16.10 6.21 -20.77
C LYS A 568 15.95 5.04 -21.74
N GLN A 569 14.94 4.22 -21.56
CA GLN A 569 14.69 3.06 -22.42
C GLN A 569 14.20 3.44 -23.82
N TYR A 570 13.26 4.38 -23.92
CA TYR A 570 12.50 4.62 -25.15
C TYR A 570 12.79 5.96 -25.84
N ASP A 571 13.37 6.93 -25.14
CA ASP A 571 13.80 8.21 -25.69
C ASP A 571 15.17 8.65 -25.10
N PRO A 572 16.23 7.82 -25.21
CA PRO A 572 17.50 8.00 -24.50
C PRO A 572 18.20 9.34 -24.76
N GLU A 573 17.96 9.91 -25.93
CA GLU A 573 18.55 11.17 -26.40
C GLU A 573 17.54 12.33 -26.40
N PHE A 574 16.34 12.13 -25.84
CA PHE A 574 15.24 13.11 -25.84
C PHE A 574 14.88 13.64 -27.25
N THR A 575 14.98 12.78 -28.27
CA THR A 575 14.84 13.15 -29.69
C THR A 575 13.39 13.15 -30.14
N VAL A 576 12.56 12.23 -29.64
CA VAL A 576 11.11 12.18 -29.93
C VAL A 576 10.38 13.44 -29.42
N CYS A 577 11.01 14.03 -28.43
CA CYS A 577 10.54 15.07 -27.57
C CYS A 577 10.78 16.50 -28.08
N GLY A 578 11.68 16.71 -29.05
CA GLY A 578 11.97 18.03 -29.62
C GLY A 578 12.13 19.17 -28.59
N GLN A 579 11.59 20.35 -28.90
CA GLN A 579 11.51 21.50 -27.97
C GLN A 579 10.54 21.27 -26.80
N ASP A 580 9.55 20.37 -26.94
CA ASP A 580 8.54 20.05 -25.93
C ASP A 580 9.11 19.31 -24.70
N CYS A 581 10.39 18.93 -24.73
CA CYS A 581 11.08 18.37 -23.57
C CYS A 581 12.34 19.14 -23.20
N GLN A 582 12.60 20.31 -23.81
CA GLN A 582 13.68 21.20 -23.40
C GLN A 582 13.16 22.19 -22.35
N GLY A 583 13.85 22.27 -21.21
CA GLY A 583 13.50 23.21 -20.15
C GLY A 583 13.84 24.63 -20.61
N SER A 584 12.83 25.50 -20.75
CA SER A 584 13.11 26.93 -20.91
C SER A 584 13.67 27.45 -19.58
N ASN A 585 14.97 27.75 -19.54
CA ASN A 585 15.54 28.62 -18.53
C ASN A 585 14.99 30.04 -18.75
N GLY A 586 13.86 30.38 -18.12
CA GLY A 586 13.31 31.72 -18.27
C GLY A 586 11.97 31.98 -17.59
N SER A 587 12.06 32.71 -16.48
CA SER A 587 11.13 33.76 -16.04
C SER A 587 9.88 33.40 -15.25
N ASN A 588 9.84 34.00 -14.06
CA ASN A 588 8.68 34.23 -13.20
C ASN A 588 7.42 34.61 -13.99
N GLY A 589 6.29 33.99 -13.61
CA GLY A 589 4.96 34.50 -13.93
C GLY A 589 4.14 33.57 -14.81
N SER A 590 3.26 32.79 -14.19
CA SER A 590 1.90 32.47 -14.67
C SER A 590 1.68 32.46 -16.20
N ASN A 591 2.07 31.37 -16.87
CA ASN A 591 1.29 30.70 -17.92
C ASN A 591 2.05 29.50 -18.49
N GLY A 592 1.44 28.31 -18.33
CA GLY A 592 1.81 26.98 -18.83
C GLY A 592 3.13 26.80 -19.60
N SER A 593 4.14 26.25 -18.93
CA SER A 593 5.19 25.48 -19.61
C SER A 593 4.52 24.38 -20.45
N ASN A 594 4.66 24.42 -21.77
CA ASN A 594 4.20 23.37 -22.69
C ASN A 594 5.05 22.09 -22.62
N ASN A 595 6.10 22.06 -21.78
CA ASN A 595 7.00 20.92 -21.69
C ASN A 595 6.38 19.76 -20.90
N LYS A 596 6.12 18.64 -21.60
CA LYS A 596 5.46 17.46 -21.03
C LYS A 596 6.34 16.70 -20.04
N TYR A 597 7.65 16.61 -20.30
CA TYR A 597 8.59 15.99 -19.38
C TYR A 597 8.66 16.76 -18.06
N THR A 598 8.76 18.08 -18.13
CA THR A 598 8.76 18.95 -16.95
C THR A 598 7.51 18.72 -16.09
N LYS A 599 6.33 18.62 -16.70
CA LYS A 599 5.07 18.30 -15.97
C LYS A 599 5.07 16.90 -15.36
N ALA A 600 5.61 15.90 -16.05
CA ALA A 600 5.72 14.54 -15.54
C ALA A 600 6.62 14.45 -14.28
N MET A 601 7.68 15.27 -14.24
CA MET A 601 8.63 15.33 -13.13
C MET A 601 8.19 16.29 -12.00
N ASP A 602 7.14 17.08 -12.19
CA ASP A 602 6.69 18.05 -11.19
C ASP A 602 5.89 17.38 -10.08
N TRP A 603 6.31 17.59 -8.84
CA TRP A 603 5.60 17.11 -7.65
C TRP A 603 4.45 18.04 -7.27
N GLY A 604 4.43 19.27 -7.79
CA GLY A 604 3.43 20.30 -7.54
C GLY A 604 3.66 21.12 -6.26
N ASP A 605 2.70 22.01 -5.99
CA ASP A 605 2.89 23.11 -5.05
C ASP A 605 3.03 22.66 -3.59
N TYR A 606 2.21 21.73 -3.09
CA TYR A 606 2.39 21.19 -1.73
C TYR A 606 3.84 20.87 -1.39
N TRP A 607 4.54 20.15 -2.28
CA TRP A 607 5.92 19.75 -2.04
C TRP A 607 6.91 20.89 -2.24
N SER A 608 6.74 21.68 -3.31
CA SER A 608 7.72 22.70 -3.70
C SER A 608 7.58 24.03 -2.97
N THR A 609 6.41 24.36 -2.41
CA THR A 609 6.16 25.63 -1.72
C THR A 609 5.88 25.46 -0.23
N HIS A 610 5.21 24.38 0.17
CA HIS A 610 4.77 24.19 1.56
C HIS A 610 5.69 23.27 2.34
N PHE A 611 5.84 22.01 1.90
CA PHE A 611 6.59 20.98 2.61
C PHE A 611 8.05 21.36 2.84
N ILE A 612 8.80 21.66 1.77
CA ILE A 612 10.24 21.98 1.88
C ILE A 612 10.54 23.30 2.60
N ASN A 613 9.53 24.17 2.79
CA ASN A 613 9.67 25.44 3.51
C ASN A 613 9.08 25.39 4.92
N GLY A 614 8.54 24.24 5.34
CA GLY A 614 7.95 24.08 6.67
C GLY A 614 6.69 24.90 6.91
N THR A 615 5.85 25.07 5.88
CA THR A 615 4.58 25.80 5.98
C THR A 615 3.40 24.89 5.64
N SER A 616 2.19 25.29 6.04
CA SER A 616 0.94 24.61 5.67
C SER A 616 0.26 25.31 4.49
N VAL A 617 -0.62 24.59 3.80
CA VAL A 617 -1.51 25.19 2.80
C VAL A 617 -2.47 26.17 3.49
N THR A 618 -2.40 27.44 3.10
CA THR A 618 -3.29 28.51 3.60
C THR A 618 -4.42 28.79 2.62
N SER A 619 -5.64 28.98 3.16
CA SER A 619 -6.90 29.32 2.46
C SER A 619 -7.20 28.51 1.20
#